data_AF-A0A7C4YXF3-F1
#
_entry.id   AF-A0A7C4YXF3-F1
#
_cell.length_a   1.000
_cell.length_b   1.000
_cell.length_c   1.000
_cell.angle_alpha   90.00
_cell.angle_beta   90.00
_cell.angle_gamma   90.00
#
_symmetry.space_group_name_H-M   'P 1'
#
loop_
_entity.id
_entity.type
_entity.pdbx_description
1 polymer ?
#
loop_
_entity_poly.entity_id
_entity_poly.type
_entity_poly.pdbx_seq_one_letter_code
_entity_poly.pdbx_strand_id
1 'polypeptide(L)'
;MGGVSAGTAGRDLERLPRGLSRMRDPRPLPPDGMSTAGRGAGGGGEAGMNEPSAPCRLRVVYAHGPQLQYISHLDLIRVFERAVRRARLPLAYTQGFNARPRISMASPLPVGMAGERELADFYLTERVPAGEFLSRLAPQLPPGLTLLAVEEVPRQGPSLASLVRAARYRAVLPAHYSLAEVQQRIDELLQQAVLPRTRRAKKGRPTDYDLRPLIQTLTVEPGADGPVVRMTLAALPGATGRPEEVLDALGYPPARASIVREEIILAPHAEAPAGEAGLPEDVGEVPEESGDFAGEDAP
;
A
#
# COMPACT_ATOMS: atom_id res chain seq x y z
N MET A 1 22.73 60.76 -24.11
CA MET A 1 21.91 61.44 -23.09
C MET A 1 20.94 60.38 -22.58
N GLY A 2 21.20 59.62 -21.53
CA GLY A 2 21.42 59.95 -20.11
C GLY A 2 20.47 59.00 -19.36
N GLY A 3 20.72 58.39 -18.21
CA GLY A 3 21.85 58.28 -17.30
C GLY A 3 21.48 57.15 -16.33
N VAL A 4 22.50 56.51 -15.75
CA VAL A 4 22.37 55.46 -14.73
C VAL A 4 22.16 56.10 -13.35
N SER A 5 21.33 55.53 -12.48
CA SER A 5 21.53 55.63 -11.02
C SER A 5 20.89 54.47 -10.25
N ALA A 6 21.68 53.94 -9.33
CA ALA A 6 21.36 52.91 -8.36
C ALA A 6 21.00 53.53 -6.98
N GLY A 7 20.50 52.68 -6.08
CA GLY A 7 20.45 52.88 -4.63
C GLY A 7 19.05 53.18 -4.07
N THR A 8 18.61 52.74 -2.90
CA THR A 8 19.19 51.92 -1.82
C THR A 8 18.02 51.49 -0.91
N ALA A 9 18.23 50.39 -0.18
CA ALA A 9 17.34 49.78 0.79
C ALA A 9 16.88 50.67 1.98
N GLY A 10 15.68 50.39 2.48
CA GLY A 10 15.17 50.68 3.83
C GLY A 10 13.91 49.86 4.04
N ARG A 11 13.99 48.67 4.65
CA ARG A 11 13.65 48.39 6.06
C ARG A 11 12.29 48.93 6.50
N ASP A 12 11.25 48.11 6.32
CA ASP A 12 10.04 48.14 7.14
C ASP A 12 9.89 46.79 7.84
N LEU A 13 10.61 46.67 8.97
CA LEU A 13 10.26 45.77 10.06
C LEU A 13 9.30 46.55 10.95
N GLU A 14 8.03 46.19 11.04
CA GLU A 14 7.26 46.34 12.28
C GLU A 14 5.86 45.70 12.23
N ARG A 15 5.50 45.09 13.38
CA ARG A 15 4.16 44.68 13.86
C ARG A 15 3.71 43.25 13.63
N LEU A 16 4.31 42.36 14.43
CA LEU A 16 3.67 41.16 14.97
C LEU A 16 2.84 41.54 16.23
N PRO A 17 1.58 41.08 16.38
CA PRO A 17 0.86 41.23 17.63
C PRO A 17 1.32 40.20 18.68
N ARG A 18 1.56 40.72 19.88
CA ARG A 18 1.93 40.01 21.12
C ARG A 18 0.71 39.28 21.69
N GLY A 19 0.92 38.03 22.10
CA GLY A 19 -0.07 37.21 22.80
C GLY A 19 0.57 36.07 23.59
N LEU A 20 1.48 36.40 24.52
CA LEU A 20 1.98 35.44 25.52
C LEU A 20 0.95 35.32 26.64
N SER A 21 0.15 34.24 26.61
CA SER A 21 -0.51 33.72 27.82
C SER A 21 0.27 32.53 28.33
N ARG A 22 0.75 32.70 29.56
CA ARG A 22 1.54 31.77 30.36
C ARG A 22 0.70 30.50 30.64
N MET A 23 1.08 29.38 30.05
CA MET A 23 0.57 28.07 30.47
C MET A 23 1.67 27.37 31.28
N ARG A 24 1.31 27.09 32.54
CA ARG A 24 2.15 26.57 33.61
C ARG A 24 2.81 25.24 33.23
N ASP A 25 4.09 25.11 33.58
CA ASP A 25 4.80 23.84 33.67
C ASP A 25 4.04 22.86 34.59
N PRO A 26 3.86 21.58 34.20
CA PRO A 26 3.38 20.56 35.11
C PRO A 26 4.47 20.21 36.12
N ARG A 27 4.15 20.33 37.42
CA ARG A 27 5.02 19.93 38.53
C ARG A 27 5.26 18.41 38.50
N PRO A 28 6.44 17.93 38.94
CA PRO A 28 6.74 16.52 39.04
C PRO A 28 5.95 15.83 40.16
N LEU A 29 5.65 14.54 39.95
CA LEU A 29 4.98 13.64 40.89
C LEU A 29 5.90 13.30 42.08
N PRO A 30 5.37 13.21 43.32
CA PRO A 30 6.11 12.66 44.45
C PRO A 30 6.07 11.11 44.46
N PRO A 31 7.09 10.44 45.05
CA PRO A 31 7.11 9.00 45.21
C PRO A 31 6.43 8.52 46.52
N ASP A 32 5.83 7.33 46.40
CA ASP A 32 5.54 6.26 47.36
C ASP A 32 5.02 6.51 48.80
N GLY A 33 3.97 5.74 49.12
CA GLY A 33 4.00 4.86 50.30
C GLY A 33 2.99 5.14 51.42
N MET A 34 2.08 4.16 51.61
CA MET A 34 1.31 3.82 52.83
C MET A 34 0.36 4.90 53.40
N SER A 35 -0.78 4.64 54.02
CA SER A 35 -1.66 3.51 54.30
C SER A 35 -2.84 4.18 55.04
N THR A 36 -4.09 3.78 54.82
CA THR A 36 -5.01 3.33 55.88
C THR A 36 -6.44 3.15 55.34
N ALA A 37 -7.08 2.15 55.92
CA ALA A 37 -8.34 1.54 55.53
C ALA A 37 -9.58 2.42 55.74
N GLY A 38 -10.59 2.20 54.90
CA GLY A 38 -11.99 2.56 55.14
C GLY A 38 -12.90 1.59 54.38
N ARG A 39 -13.63 0.74 55.12
CA ARG A 39 -14.58 -0.25 54.63
C ARG A 39 -15.92 0.38 54.23
N GLY A 40 -16.56 -0.22 53.21
CA GLY A 40 -17.98 -0.09 52.83
C GLY A 40 -18.15 -0.37 51.32
N ALA A 41 -18.31 -1.62 50.86
CA ALA A 41 -19.59 -2.33 50.66
C ALA A 41 -20.68 -1.39 50.13
N GLY A 42 -21.23 -1.46 48.91
CA GLY A 42 -21.36 -2.44 47.82
C GLY A 42 -22.59 -1.96 47.00
N GLY A 43 -22.82 -2.22 45.71
CA GLY A 43 -22.11 -2.95 44.68
C GLY A 43 -22.81 -2.71 43.33
N GLY A 44 -22.22 -3.23 42.26
CA GLY A 44 -22.95 -3.55 41.03
C GLY A 44 -22.79 -2.62 39.82
N GLY A 45 -21.65 -1.94 39.67
CA GLY A 45 -21.21 -1.60 38.32
C GLY A 45 -20.53 -2.84 37.73
N GLU A 46 -21.21 -3.54 36.83
CA GLU A 46 -20.57 -4.54 35.97
C GLU A 46 -19.46 -3.83 35.20
N ALA A 47 -18.25 -3.88 35.75
CA ALA A 47 -17.04 -3.73 34.98
C ALA A 47 -17.00 -4.94 34.06
N GLY A 48 -17.65 -4.81 32.89
CA GLY A 48 -17.50 -5.73 31.79
C GLY A 48 -16.01 -5.92 31.58
N MET A 49 -15.51 -7.09 31.98
CA MET A 49 -14.18 -7.54 31.65
C MET A 49 -14.15 -7.55 30.13
N ASN A 50 -13.48 -6.57 29.51
CA ASN A 50 -13.26 -6.57 28.07
C ASN A 50 -12.45 -7.82 27.77
N GLU A 51 -13.14 -8.89 27.36
CA GLU A 51 -12.47 -10.02 26.74
C GLU A 51 -11.63 -9.47 25.59
N PRO A 52 -10.33 -9.81 25.52
CA PRO A 52 -9.47 -9.29 24.47
C PRO A 52 -10.04 -9.74 23.13
N SER A 53 -10.55 -8.77 22.36
CA SER A 53 -11.17 -9.03 21.08
C SER A 53 -10.14 -9.66 20.12
N ALA A 54 -10.56 -10.63 19.31
CA ALA A 54 -9.62 -11.39 18.48
C ALA A 54 -8.81 -10.48 17.52
N PRO A 55 -7.51 -10.73 17.31
CA PRO A 55 -6.70 -9.97 16.35
C PRO A 55 -7.32 -9.99 14.95
N CYS A 56 -7.31 -8.86 14.25
CA CYS A 56 -7.88 -8.75 12.90
C CYS A 56 -6.87 -8.16 11.88
N ARG A 57 -7.25 -8.21 10.59
CA ARG A 57 -6.51 -7.60 9.47
C ARG A 57 -7.48 -6.71 8.69
N LEU A 58 -7.15 -5.43 8.58
CA LEU A 58 -7.96 -4.48 7.81
C LEU A 58 -7.22 -4.09 6.54
N ARG A 59 -7.91 -4.20 5.41
CA ARG A 59 -7.45 -3.67 4.12
C ARG A 59 -7.98 -2.27 3.95
N VAL A 60 -7.08 -1.37 3.58
CA VAL A 60 -7.35 0.05 3.40
C VAL A 60 -7.06 0.42 1.96
N VAL A 61 -8.06 1.03 1.31
CA VAL A 61 -7.89 1.77 0.06
C VAL A 61 -7.60 3.21 0.41
N TYR A 62 -6.51 3.77 -0.11
CA TYR A 62 -6.13 5.16 0.14
C TYR A 62 -5.67 5.86 -1.14
N ALA A 63 -5.82 7.18 -1.17
CA ALA A 63 -5.25 8.05 -2.18
C ALA A 63 -3.99 8.72 -1.63
N HIS A 64 -3.01 8.84 -2.51
CA HIS A 64 -1.72 9.48 -2.33
C HIS A 64 -1.57 10.61 -3.36
N GLY A 65 -1.86 11.83 -2.92
CA GLY A 65 -1.92 13.00 -3.76
C GLY A 65 -0.55 13.52 -4.24
N PRO A 66 -0.54 14.44 -5.21
CA PRO A 66 0.69 15.00 -5.79
C PRO A 66 1.61 15.70 -4.78
N GLN A 67 1.05 16.23 -3.68
CA GLN A 67 1.84 16.90 -2.63
C GLN A 67 2.83 15.95 -1.94
N LEU A 68 2.57 14.65 -2.01
CA LEU A 68 3.39 13.61 -1.40
C LEU A 68 4.15 12.79 -2.43
N GLN A 69 4.13 13.13 -3.73
CA GLN A 69 4.78 12.34 -4.79
C GLN A 69 6.26 12.03 -4.52
N TYR A 70 6.95 12.83 -3.71
CA TYR A 70 8.35 12.61 -3.35
C TYR A 70 8.58 11.81 -2.05
N ILE A 71 7.52 11.32 -1.41
CA ILE A 71 7.66 10.47 -0.22
C ILE A 71 8.18 9.09 -0.61
N SER A 72 9.14 8.57 0.14
CA SER A 72 9.59 7.20 -0.05
C SER A 72 8.59 6.19 0.52
N HIS A 73 8.63 4.96 0.03
CA HIS A 73 7.81 3.87 0.56
C HIS A 73 7.99 3.67 2.08
N LEU A 74 9.22 3.74 2.59
CA LEU A 74 9.50 3.59 4.03
C LEU A 74 8.96 4.76 4.84
N ASP A 75 9.02 5.97 4.30
CA ASP A 75 8.49 7.15 4.97
C ASP A 75 6.96 7.15 4.99
N LEU A 76 6.32 6.63 3.96
CA LEU A 76 4.88 6.42 3.94
C LEU A 76 4.43 5.43 5.03
N ILE A 77 5.16 4.31 5.21
CA ILE A 77 4.92 3.38 6.32
C ILE A 77 5.06 4.10 7.68
N ARG A 78 6.09 4.93 7.86
CA ARG A 78 6.28 5.72 9.09
C ARG A 78 5.18 6.76 9.31
N VAL A 79 4.64 7.34 8.25
CA VAL A 79 3.49 8.26 8.34
C VAL A 79 2.27 7.51 8.86
N PHE A 80 1.95 6.35 8.28
CA PHE A 80 0.84 5.52 8.75
C PHE A 80 1.05 5.03 10.19
N GLU A 81 2.24 4.58 10.55
CA GLU A 81 2.55 4.17 11.93
C GLU A 81 2.29 5.31 12.92
N ARG A 82 2.78 6.52 12.63
CA ARG A 82 2.54 7.69 13.49
C ARG A 82 1.06 8.05 13.58
N ALA A 83 0.33 7.98 12.47
CA ALA A 83 -1.11 8.26 12.43
C ALA A 83 -1.90 7.23 13.26
N VAL A 84 -1.59 5.94 13.13
CA VAL A 84 -2.17 4.85 13.91
C VAL A 84 -1.88 5.02 15.40
N ARG A 85 -0.65 5.38 15.78
CA ARG A 85 -0.29 5.66 17.18
C ARG A 85 -1.06 6.85 17.75
N ARG A 86 -1.20 7.95 16.99
CA ARG A 86 -2.02 9.11 17.41
C ARG A 86 -3.50 8.75 17.55
N ALA A 87 -4.01 7.91 16.67
CA ALA A 87 -5.37 7.37 16.72
C ALA A 87 -5.59 6.36 17.87
N ARG A 88 -4.52 5.98 18.59
CA ARG A 88 -4.51 4.93 19.64
C ARG A 88 -5.00 3.58 19.13
N LEU A 89 -4.78 3.29 17.85
CA LEU A 89 -5.20 2.03 17.24
C LEU A 89 -4.20 0.91 17.58
N PRO A 90 -4.67 -0.32 17.83
CA PRO A 90 -3.89 -1.43 18.37
C PRO A 90 -3.06 -2.14 17.29
N LEU A 91 -2.08 -1.44 16.72
CA LEU A 91 -1.24 -1.98 15.64
C LEU A 91 -0.34 -3.12 16.14
N ALA A 92 -0.34 -4.22 15.41
CA ALA A 92 0.58 -5.32 15.65
C ALA A 92 2.00 -4.96 15.19
N TYR A 93 3.00 -5.49 15.90
CA TYR A 93 4.41 -5.33 15.58
C TYR A 93 5.06 -6.70 15.34
N THR A 94 6.14 -6.73 14.56
CA THR A 94 6.96 -7.94 14.40
C THR A 94 7.68 -8.28 15.70
N GLN A 95 7.92 -9.56 15.93
CA GLN A 95 8.70 -10.03 17.08
C GLN A 95 10.22 -9.84 16.85
N GLY A 96 10.99 -9.69 17.92
CA GLY A 96 12.44 -9.56 17.90
C GLY A 96 12.98 -8.17 18.28
N PHE A 97 14.30 -7.99 18.21
CA PHE A 97 15.00 -6.80 18.71
C PHE A 97 14.66 -5.49 17.98
N ASN A 98 14.11 -5.57 16.77
CA ASN A 98 13.67 -4.40 16.00
C ASN A 98 12.20 -4.60 15.59
N ALA A 99 11.29 -4.32 16.54
CA ALA A 99 9.86 -4.38 16.30
C ALA A 99 9.45 -3.40 15.19
N ARG A 100 8.90 -3.91 14.09
CA ARG A 100 8.41 -3.11 12.96
C ARG A 100 6.89 -3.15 12.92
N PRO A 101 6.23 -2.03 12.58
CA PRO A 101 4.79 -2.03 12.40
C PRO A 101 4.39 -3.05 11.35
N ARG A 102 3.39 -3.88 11.63
CA ARG A 102 2.81 -4.81 10.65
C ARG A 102 1.84 -4.07 9.76
N ILE A 103 2.40 -3.37 8.78
CA ILE A 103 1.68 -2.73 7.67
C ILE A 103 2.25 -3.34 6.38
N SER A 104 1.39 -3.90 5.55
CA SER A 104 1.78 -4.49 4.26
C SER A 104 1.16 -3.69 3.13
N MET A 105 1.96 -3.10 2.25
CA MET A 105 1.45 -2.39 1.07
C MET A 105 1.42 -3.32 -0.13
N ALA A 106 0.45 -3.14 -1.03
CA ALA A 106 0.31 -3.99 -2.22
C ALA A 106 1.52 -3.89 -3.14
N SER A 107 1.92 -2.68 -3.47
CA SER A 107 3.07 -2.43 -4.31
C SER A 107 3.66 -1.06 -3.97
N PRO A 108 4.99 -0.94 -3.81
CA PRO A 108 5.62 0.37 -3.65
C PRO A 108 5.22 1.29 -4.81
N LEU A 109 4.77 2.50 -4.49
CA LEU A 109 4.59 3.55 -5.49
C LEU A 109 5.96 4.20 -5.75
N PRO A 110 6.42 4.28 -7.01
CA PRO A 110 7.66 4.98 -7.33
C PRO A 110 7.60 6.46 -6.92
N VAL A 111 8.76 6.98 -6.51
CA VAL A 111 8.94 8.41 -6.22
C VAL A 111 8.68 9.21 -7.51
N GLY A 112 7.97 10.32 -7.39
CA GLY A 112 7.53 11.17 -8.50
C GLY A 112 6.15 10.81 -9.06
N MET A 113 5.44 9.84 -8.47
CA MET A 113 4.09 9.44 -8.88
C MET A 113 3.06 9.72 -7.79
N ALA A 114 1.84 10.04 -8.22
CA ALA A 114 0.66 10.01 -7.36
C ALA A 114 -0.08 8.66 -7.50
N GLY A 115 -0.91 8.32 -6.52
CA GLY A 115 -1.71 7.10 -6.51
C GLY A 115 -3.14 7.41 -6.07
N GLU A 116 -4.15 6.85 -6.72
CA GLU A 116 -5.55 7.16 -6.40
C GLU A 116 -6.23 6.07 -5.59
N ARG A 117 -5.97 4.80 -5.89
CA ARG A 117 -6.55 3.65 -5.18
C ARG A 117 -5.46 2.67 -4.80
N GLU A 118 -4.59 3.15 -3.92
CA GLU A 118 -3.52 2.37 -3.33
C GLU A 118 -4.05 1.47 -2.21
N LEU A 119 -3.36 0.36 -1.97
CA LEU A 119 -3.81 -0.67 -1.03
C LEU A 119 -2.76 -0.92 0.06
N ALA A 120 -3.21 -0.96 1.31
CA ALA A 120 -2.41 -1.35 2.45
C ALA A 120 -3.23 -2.17 3.45
N ASP A 121 -2.63 -3.23 3.98
CA ASP A 121 -3.20 -4.05 5.03
C ASP A 121 -2.55 -3.73 6.38
N PHE A 122 -3.40 -3.45 7.37
CA PHE A 122 -3.03 -3.18 8.75
C PHE A 122 -3.38 -4.40 9.61
N TYR A 123 -2.40 -4.90 10.35
CA TYR A 123 -2.62 -6.02 11.27
C TYR A 123 -2.79 -5.45 12.67
N LEU A 124 -3.91 -5.79 13.32
CA LEU A 124 -4.26 -5.29 14.65
C LEU A 124 -4.18 -6.42 15.69
N THR A 125 -3.83 -6.08 16.93
CA THR A 125 -3.73 -7.05 18.05
C THR A 125 -5.09 -7.38 18.64
N GLU A 126 -6.08 -6.55 18.39
CA GLU A 126 -7.48 -6.76 18.77
C GLU A 126 -8.40 -6.31 17.63
N ARG A 127 -9.64 -6.76 17.63
CA ARG A 127 -10.61 -6.39 16.59
C ARG A 127 -11.00 -4.93 16.73
N VAL A 128 -10.89 -4.20 15.62
CA VAL A 128 -11.46 -2.85 15.48
C VAL A 128 -12.39 -2.86 14.28
N PRO A 129 -13.68 -2.49 14.42
CA PRO A 129 -14.59 -2.37 13.29
C PRO A 129 -14.05 -1.40 12.23
N ALA A 130 -14.23 -1.73 10.95
CA ALA A 130 -13.67 -0.95 9.84
C ALA A 130 -14.09 0.54 9.87
N GLY A 131 -15.35 0.82 10.19
CA GLY A 131 -15.85 2.20 10.34
C GLY A 131 -15.18 2.95 11.50
N GLU A 132 -14.94 2.26 12.62
CA GLU A 132 -14.23 2.85 13.76
C GLU A 132 -12.78 3.16 13.40
N PHE A 133 -12.08 2.19 12.78
CA PHE A 133 -10.71 2.37 12.30
C PHE A 133 -10.59 3.58 11.36
N LEU A 134 -11.49 3.69 10.38
CA LEU A 134 -11.56 4.80 9.45
C LEU A 134 -11.73 6.14 10.17
N SER A 135 -12.73 6.24 11.05
CA SER A 135 -13.06 7.48 11.77
C SER A 135 -11.92 7.96 12.70
N ARG A 136 -11.15 7.03 13.27
CA ARG A 136 -10.03 7.33 14.16
C ARG A 136 -8.75 7.66 13.39
N LEU A 137 -8.49 6.98 12.27
CA LEU A 137 -7.25 7.15 11.51
C LEU A 137 -7.30 8.36 10.57
N ALA A 138 -8.42 8.59 9.87
CA ALA A 138 -8.50 9.64 8.84
C ALA A 138 -8.12 11.05 9.36
N PRO A 139 -8.58 11.52 10.54
CA PRO A 139 -8.20 12.84 11.06
C PRO A 139 -6.71 12.97 11.43
N GLN A 140 -6.00 11.85 11.53
CA GLN A 140 -4.58 11.82 11.90
C GLN A 140 -3.65 11.83 10.68
N LEU A 141 -4.18 11.74 9.46
CA LEU A 141 -3.38 11.72 8.25
C LEU A 141 -2.95 13.15 7.85
N PRO A 142 -1.73 13.31 7.32
CA PRO A 142 -1.31 14.58 6.76
C PRO A 142 -2.08 14.90 5.46
N PRO A 143 -2.12 16.18 5.06
CA PRO A 143 -2.61 16.57 3.74
C PRO A 143 -1.94 15.77 2.62
N GLY A 144 -2.72 15.37 1.62
CA GLY A 144 -2.26 14.51 0.53
C GLY A 144 -2.41 13.01 0.76
N LEU A 145 -2.76 12.55 1.96
CA LEU A 145 -3.23 11.18 2.20
C LEU A 145 -4.71 11.17 2.55
N THR A 146 -5.49 10.39 1.81
CA THR A 146 -6.94 10.26 2.04
C THR A 146 -7.31 8.79 2.13
N LEU A 147 -8.08 8.40 3.15
CA LEU A 147 -8.66 7.06 3.22
C LEU A 147 -9.94 7.02 2.39
N LEU A 148 -10.07 6.02 1.52
CA LEU A 148 -11.20 5.87 0.62
C LEU A 148 -12.14 4.75 1.07
N ALA A 149 -11.58 3.64 1.54
CA ALA A 149 -12.35 2.50 2.03
C ALA A 149 -11.53 1.68 3.02
N VAL A 150 -12.22 1.00 3.93
CA VAL A 150 -11.63 0.05 4.88
C VAL A 150 -12.53 -1.17 4.94
N GLU A 151 -11.96 -2.36 4.82
CA GLU A 151 -12.67 -3.63 4.95
C GLU A 151 -11.87 -4.61 5.82
N GLU A 152 -12.57 -5.50 6.51
CA GLU A 152 -11.93 -6.61 7.23
C GLU A 152 -11.65 -7.75 6.23
N VAL A 153 -10.43 -8.26 6.23
CA VAL A 153 -10.00 -9.36 5.36
C VAL A 153 -9.48 -10.54 6.19
N PRO A 154 -9.48 -11.77 5.66
CA PRO A 154 -8.97 -12.92 6.39
C PRO A 154 -7.56 -12.68 6.95
N ARG A 155 -7.42 -12.80 8.28
CA ARG A 155 -6.15 -12.57 8.97
C ARG A 155 -5.03 -13.46 8.42
N GLN A 156 -5.36 -14.71 8.13
CA GLN A 156 -4.44 -15.76 7.67
C GLN A 156 -4.53 -15.97 6.15
N GLY A 157 -4.99 -14.97 5.41
CA GLY A 157 -5.01 -15.01 3.95
C GLY A 157 -3.65 -14.67 3.31
N PRO A 158 -3.54 -14.80 1.98
CA PRO A 158 -2.33 -14.44 1.24
C PRO A 158 -1.90 -12.99 1.52
N SER A 159 -0.60 -12.74 1.36
CA SER A 159 -0.07 -11.37 1.50
C SER A 159 -0.68 -10.47 0.43
N LEU A 160 -0.91 -9.20 0.77
CA LEU A 160 -1.48 -8.25 -0.18
C LEU A 160 -0.60 -8.13 -1.45
N ALA A 161 0.71 -8.09 -1.29
CA ALA A 161 1.66 -8.04 -2.41
C ALA A 161 1.55 -9.28 -3.32
N SER A 162 1.36 -10.48 -2.77
CA SER A 162 1.19 -11.70 -3.59
C SER A 162 -0.12 -11.75 -4.37
N LEU A 163 -1.12 -10.94 -3.99
CA LEU A 163 -2.37 -10.82 -4.72
C LEU A 163 -2.26 -9.88 -5.92
N VAL A 164 -1.25 -9.02 -6.00
CA VAL A 164 -1.12 -8.08 -7.11
C VAL A 164 -0.92 -8.81 -8.45
N ARG A 165 -1.65 -8.38 -9.48
CA ARG A 165 -1.57 -8.92 -10.85
C ARG A 165 -1.17 -7.87 -11.86
N ALA A 166 -1.78 -6.69 -11.75
CA ALA A 166 -1.53 -5.58 -12.64
C ALA A 166 -1.75 -4.25 -11.92
N ALA A 167 -1.38 -3.17 -12.58
CA ALA A 167 -1.71 -1.82 -12.16
C ALA A 167 -2.12 -0.98 -13.38
N ARG A 168 -3.14 -0.15 -13.20
CA ARG A 168 -3.59 0.83 -14.19
C ARG A 168 -2.93 2.16 -13.90
N TYR A 169 -2.37 2.76 -14.94
CA TYR A 169 -1.73 4.06 -14.89
C TYR A 169 -2.33 4.98 -15.93
N ARG A 170 -2.31 6.27 -15.64
CA ARG A 170 -2.42 7.32 -16.64
C ARG A 170 -1.17 8.18 -16.63
N ALA A 171 -0.73 8.58 -17.82
CA ALA A 171 0.35 9.52 -18.01
C ALA A 171 -0.16 10.68 -18.87
N VAL A 172 -0.11 11.89 -18.32
CA VAL A 172 -0.45 13.10 -19.06
C VAL A 172 0.82 13.60 -19.75
N LEU A 173 0.78 13.61 -21.08
CA LEU A 173 1.86 14.16 -21.91
C LEU A 173 1.68 15.68 -22.07
N PRO A 174 2.79 16.44 -22.25
CA PRO A 174 2.71 17.87 -22.55
C PRO A 174 1.82 18.20 -23.75
N ALA A 175 1.05 19.29 -23.66
CA ALA A 175 0.09 19.74 -24.68
C ALA A 175 0.64 19.99 -26.10
N HIS A 176 1.96 20.08 -26.27
CA HIS A 176 2.57 20.24 -27.60
C HIS A 176 2.61 18.94 -28.41
N TYR A 177 2.40 17.78 -27.77
CA TYR A 177 2.24 16.52 -28.48
C TYR A 177 0.80 16.40 -29.00
N SER A 178 0.64 16.05 -30.28
CA SER A 178 -0.70 15.84 -30.82
C SER A 178 -1.26 14.47 -30.43
N LEU A 179 -2.58 14.38 -30.26
CA LEU A 179 -3.26 13.11 -29.98
C LEU A 179 -2.99 12.07 -31.07
N ALA A 180 -3.00 12.50 -32.34
CA ALA A 180 -2.81 11.63 -33.50
C ALA A 180 -1.38 11.03 -33.55
N GLU A 181 -0.35 11.84 -33.28
CA GLU A 181 1.04 11.35 -33.20
C GLU A 181 1.20 10.32 -32.07
N VAL A 182 0.59 10.58 -30.91
CA VAL A 182 0.64 9.64 -29.77
C VAL A 182 -0.07 8.33 -30.12
N GLN A 183 -1.24 8.40 -30.75
CA GLN A 183 -1.99 7.22 -31.19
C GLN A 183 -1.18 6.39 -32.19
N GLN A 184 -0.58 7.04 -33.21
CA GLN A 184 0.24 6.36 -34.20
C GLN A 184 1.41 5.60 -33.54
N ARG A 185 2.13 6.24 -32.61
CA ARG A 185 3.25 5.58 -31.91
C ARG A 185 2.80 4.41 -31.03
N ILE A 186 1.62 4.52 -30.42
CA ILE A 186 1.02 3.40 -29.68
C ILE A 186 0.73 2.23 -30.62
N ASP A 187 0.12 2.50 -31.76
CA ASP A 187 -0.21 1.46 -32.75
C ASP A 187 1.05 0.77 -33.28
N GLU A 188 2.08 1.55 -33.65
CA GLU A 188 3.39 1.05 -34.07
C GLU A 188 4.06 0.19 -32.99
N LEU A 189 4.03 0.63 -31.72
CA LEU A 189 4.61 -0.13 -30.60
C LEU A 189 3.86 -1.44 -30.36
N LEU A 190 2.52 -1.44 -30.41
CA LEU A 190 1.70 -2.63 -30.17
C LEU A 190 1.85 -3.68 -31.27
N GLN A 191 2.22 -3.28 -32.50
CA GLN A 191 2.56 -4.18 -33.59
C GLN A 191 3.91 -4.90 -33.41
N GLN A 192 4.78 -4.40 -32.54
CA GLN A 192 6.07 -5.05 -32.28
C GLN A 192 5.85 -6.33 -31.45
N ALA A 193 6.44 -7.43 -31.92
CA ALA A 193 6.37 -8.72 -31.23
C ALA A 193 7.26 -8.77 -29.96
N VAL A 194 8.35 -7.99 -29.96
CA VAL A 194 9.34 -7.96 -28.87
C VAL A 194 9.79 -6.52 -28.64
N LEU A 195 9.83 -6.09 -27.38
CA LEU A 195 10.33 -4.80 -26.92
C LEU A 195 11.48 -5.03 -25.92
N PRO A 196 12.72 -5.26 -26.41
CA PRO A 196 13.84 -5.61 -25.56
C PRO A 196 14.23 -4.45 -24.64
N ARG A 197 14.41 -4.75 -23.36
CA ARG A 197 14.79 -3.79 -22.33
C ARG A 197 15.81 -4.39 -21.38
N THR A 198 16.61 -3.51 -20.77
CA THR A 198 17.64 -3.90 -19.80
C THR A 198 17.44 -3.13 -18.51
N ARG A 199 17.27 -3.84 -17.40
CA ARG A 199 17.23 -3.26 -16.05
C ARG A 199 18.59 -3.37 -15.38
N ARG A 200 19.00 -2.30 -14.70
CA ARG A 200 20.18 -2.34 -13.82
C ARG A 200 19.87 -3.21 -12.60
N ALA A 201 20.69 -4.22 -12.36
CA ALA A 201 20.60 -4.99 -11.13
C ALA A 201 21.11 -4.17 -9.93
N LYS A 202 20.47 -4.34 -8.77
CA LYS A 202 20.88 -3.69 -7.51
C LYS A 202 22.24 -4.22 -7.01
N LYS A 203 22.62 -5.43 -7.42
CA LYS A 203 23.95 -6.05 -7.33
C LYS A 203 24.06 -7.08 -8.47
N GLY A 204 24.98 -6.91 -9.41
CA GLY A 204 25.24 -7.89 -10.47
C GLY A 204 25.01 -7.38 -11.90
N ARG A 205 24.92 -8.33 -12.83
CA ARG A 205 24.81 -8.09 -14.28
C ARG A 205 23.42 -7.51 -14.62
N PRO A 206 23.32 -6.59 -15.60
CA PRO A 206 22.03 -6.12 -16.08
C PRO A 206 21.14 -7.29 -16.50
N THR A 207 19.83 -7.16 -16.26
CA THR A 207 18.85 -8.19 -16.61
C THR A 207 18.08 -7.73 -17.84
N ASP A 208 18.22 -8.49 -18.91
CA ASP A 208 17.45 -8.29 -20.14
C ASP A 208 16.08 -8.96 -20.01
N TYR A 209 15.06 -8.31 -20.55
CA TYR A 209 13.68 -8.79 -20.55
C TYR A 209 12.90 -8.14 -21.70
N ASP A 210 11.74 -8.72 -22.00
CA ASP A 210 10.80 -8.17 -22.98
C ASP A 210 9.70 -7.36 -22.27
N LEU A 211 9.53 -6.11 -22.67
CA LEU A 211 8.49 -5.21 -22.16
C LEU A 211 7.12 -5.51 -22.80
N ARG A 212 7.07 -6.03 -24.02
CA ARG A 212 5.84 -6.23 -24.79
C ARG A 212 4.79 -7.09 -24.07
N PRO A 213 5.12 -8.25 -23.47
CA PRO A 213 4.14 -9.06 -22.73
C PRO A 213 3.69 -8.41 -21.42
N LEU A 214 4.40 -7.39 -20.93
CA LEU A 214 4.05 -6.68 -19.70
C LEU A 214 3.01 -5.58 -19.93
N ILE A 215 2.76 -5.20 -21.18
CA ILE A 215 1.74 -4.22 -21.59
C ILE A 215 0.45 -4.98 -21.91
N GLN A 216 -0.55 -4.91 -21.02
CA GLN A 216 -1.85 -5.56 -21.22
C GLN A 216 -2.77 -4.68 -22.07
N THR A 217 -2.82 -3.38 -21.75
CA THR A 217 -3.56 -2.38 -22.53
C THR A 217 -2.72 -1.11 -22.64
N LEU A 218 -2.83 -0.41 -23.77
CA LEU A 218 -2.22 0.88 -24.01
C LEU A 218 -3.11 1.68 -24.96
N THR A 219 -3.62 2.82 -24.51
CA THR A 219 -4.52 3.68 -25.28
C THR A 219 -4.19 5.15 -25.02
N VAL A 220 -4.67 6.04 -25.89
CA VAL A 220 -4.59 7.48 -25.66
C VAL A 220 -5.97 8.12 -25.81
N GLU A 221 -6.24 9.13 -24.98
CA GLU A 221 -7.45 9.95 -25.05
C GLU A 221 -7.08 11.45 -24.98
N PRO A 222 -7.92 12.35 -25.49
CA PRO A 222 -7.71 13.79 -25.32
C PRO A 222 -7.84 14.18 -23.84
N GLY A 223 -6.96 15.07 -23.38
CA GLY A 223 -7.02 15.67 -22.04
C GLY A 223 -6.84 17.19 -22.10
N ALA A 224 -7.23 17.88 -21.03
CA ALA A 224 -7.16 19.34 -20.95
C ALA A 224 -5.72 19.87 -21.04
N ASP A 225 -4.76 19.15 -20.43
CA ASP A 225 -3.35 19.55 -20.36
C ASP A 225 -2.46 18.83 -21.39
N GLY A 226 -3.08 18.10 -22.33
CA GLY A 226 -2.43 17.31 -23.37
C GLY A 226 -2.96 15.88 -23.47
N PRO A 227 -2.41 15.06 -24.38
CA PRO A 227 -2.83 13.67 -24.56
C PRO A 227 -2.61 12.84 -23.29
N VAL A 228 -3.60 12.01 -22.94
CA VAL A 228 -3.56 11.14 -21.76
C VAL A 228 -3.36 9.70 -22.22
N VAL A 229 -2.18 9.15 -21.93
CA VAL A 229 -1.87 7.74 -22.22
C VAL A 229 -2.33 6.89 -21.03
N ARG A 230 -3.29 5.99 -21.26
CA ARG A 230 -3.72 5.00 -20.26
C ARG A 230 -3.07 3.66 -20.54
N MET A 231 -2.57 3.03 -19.49
CA MET A 231 -1.89 1.73 -19.62
C MET A 231 -2.22 0.81 -18.45
N THR A 232 -2.46 -0.46 -18.76
CA THR A 232 -2.54 -1.52 -17.76
C THR A 232 -1.30 -2.39 -17.91
N LEU A 233 -0.50 -2.46 -16.84
CA LEU A 233 0.79 -3.13 -16.85
C LEU A 233 0.78 -4.30 -15.87
N ALA A 234 1.40 -5.41 -16.28
CA ALA A 234 1.64 -6.54 -15.39
C ALA A 234 2.46 -6.11 -14.17
N ALA A 235 2.11 -6.63 -13.00
CA ALA A 235 2.77 -6.33 -11.73
C ALA A 235 3.03 -7.63 -10.95
N LEU A 236 3.45 -8.67 -11.67
CA LEU A 236 3.75 -9.98 -11.11
C LEU A 236 5.19 -10.02 -10.55
N PRO A 237 5.49 -10.92 -9.59
CA PRO A 237 6.85 -11.17 -9.15
C PRO A 237 7.77 -11.50 -10.33
N GLY A 238 8.84 -10.73 -10.52
CA GLY A 238 9.78 -10.90 -11.63
C GLY A 238 9.29 -10.37 -13.00
N ALA A 239 7.99 -10.15 -13.18
CA ALA A 239 7.37 -9.66 -14.41
C ALA A 239 6.50 -8.42 -14.13
N THR A 240 7.17 -7.30 -13.83
CA THR A 240 6.52 -6.01 -13.55
C THR A 240 6.83 -5.03 -14.67
N GLY A 241 5.82 -4.53 -15.38
CA GLY A 241 5.93 -3.41 -16.31
C GLY A 241 5.94 -2.08 -15.56
N ARG A 242 6.72 -1.11 -16.06
CA ARG A 242 6.80 0.24 -15.49
C ARG A 242 6.31 1.28 -16.49
N PRO A 243 5.48 2.25 -16.08
CA PRO A 243 4.97 3.27 -17.00
C PRO A 243 6.09 4.09 -17.63
N GLU A 244 7.17 4.37 -16.88
CA GLU A 244 8.34 5.08 -17.39
C GLU A 244 9.00 4.37 -18.58
N GLU A 245 9.08 3.03 -18.56
CA GLU A 245 9.67 2.23 -19.63
C GLU A 245 8.77 2.19 -20.87
N VAL A 246 7.45 2.24 -20.67
CA VAL A 246 6.46 2.33 -21.76
C VAL A 246 6.53 3.71 -22.42
N LEU A 247 6.57 4.78 -21.63
CA LEU A 247 6.71 6.14 -22.16
C LEU A 247 8.01 6.32 -22.93
N ASP A 248 9.12 5.81 -22.39
CA ASP A 248 10.41 5.83 -23.07
C ASP A 248 10.36 5.02 -24.39
N ALA A 249 9.62 3.89 -24.43
CA ALA A 249 9.45 3.09 -25.65
C ALA A 249 8.63 3.82 -26.72
N LEU A 250 7.67 4.65 -26.29
CA LEU A 250 6.92 5.56 -27.16
C LEU A 250 7.74 6.80 -27.57
N GLY A 251 8.99 6.94 -27.08
CA GLY A 251 9.85 8.08 -27.35
C GLY A 251 9.45 9.35 -26.60
N TYR A 252 8.75 9.22 -25.47
CA TYR A 252 8.37 10.33 -24.59
C TYR A 252 9.21 10.31 -23.30
N PRO A 253 9.93 11.40 -22.97
CA PRO A 253 10.70 11.46 -21.74
C PRO A 253 9.79 11.34 -20.49
N PRO A 254 9.95 10.31 -19.64
CA PRO A 254 9.07 10.10 -18.49
C PRO A 254 9.03 11.27 -17.52
N ALA A 255 10.16 11.97 -17.36
CA ALA A 255 10.29 13.15 -16.50
C ALA A 255 9.45 14.36 -16.96
N ARG A 256 8.92 14.34 -18.18
CA ARG A 256 8.02 15.38 -18.71
C ARG A 256 6.55 14.98 -18.64
N ALA A 257 6.25 13.76 -18.22
CA ALA A 257 4.89 13.28 -18.07
C ALA A 257 4.48 13.29 -16.59
N SER A 258 3.23 13.65 -16.32
CA SER A 258 2.63 13.45 -15.00
C SER A 258 2.04 12.06 -14.94
N ILE A 259 2.61 11.17 -14.12
CA ILE A 259 2.20 9.77 -14.02
C ILE A 259 1.42 9.54 -12.72
N VAL A 260 0.24 8.94 -12.85
CA VAL A 260 -0.62 8.56 -11.73
C VAL A 260 -0.96 7.08 -11.83
N ARG A 261 -0.77 6.33 -10.74
CA ARG A 261 -1.31 4.97 -10.61
C ARG A 261 -2.76 5.09 -10.15
N GLU A 262 -3.69 4.72 -11.03
CA GLU A 262 -5.12 4.85 -10.77
C GLU A 262 -5.61 3.74 -9.85
N GLU A 263 -5.12 2.52 -10.08
CA GLU A 263 -5.61 1.34 -9.38
C GLU A 263 -4.58 0.20 -9.43
N ILE A 264 -4.57 -0.60 -8.35
CA ILE A 264 -3.89 -1.89 -8.31
C ILE A 264 -4.94 -2.99 -8.50
N ILE A 265 -4.71 -3.84 -9.49
CA ILE A 265 -5.58 -4.96 -9.81
C ILE A 265 -5.07 -6.20 -9.06
N LEU A 266 -5.90 -6.70 -8.14
CA LEU A 266 -5.63 -7.93 -7.41
C LEU A 266 -6.17 -9.15 -8.15
N ALA A 267 -5.60 -10.31 -7.85
CA ALA A 267 -6.16 -11.59 -8.22
C ALA A 267 -7.55 -11.75 -7.58
N PRO A 268 -8.51 -12.38 -8.26
CA PRO A 268 -9.76 -12.77 -7.62
C PRO A 268 -9.42 -13.65 -6.42
N HIS A 269 -10.07 -13.39 -5.29
CA HIS A 269 -9.97 -14.28 -4.14
C HIS A 269 -10.69 -15.57 -4.53
N ALA A 270 -9.98 -16.70 -4.59
CA ALA A 270 -10.67 -17.98 -4.42
C ALA A 270 -11.27 -17.92 -3.01
N GLU A 271 -12.59 -17.85 -2.91
CA GLU A 271 -13.29 -18.12 -1.66
C GLU A 271 -12.77 -19.46 -1.13
N ALA A 272 -12.29 -19.48 0.11
CA ALA A 272 -12.00 -20.75 0.75
C ALA A 272 -13.28 -21.60 0.69
N PRO A 273 -13.21 -22.89 0.30
CA PRO A 273 -14.40 -23.72 0.27
C PRO A 273 -15.05 -23.69 1.66
N ALA A 274 -16.33 -23.36 1.68
CA ALA A 274 -17.13 -23.39 2.90
C ALA A 274 -17.17 -24.83 3.43
N GLY A 275 -16.48 -25.05 4.55
CA GLY A 275 -16.73 -26.14 5.48
C GLY A 275 -16.57 -27.57 4.95
N GLU A 276 -15.38 -28.14 5.11
CA GLU A 276 -15.28 -29.55 5.46
C GLU A 276 -15.05 -29.65 6.96
N ALA A 277 -16.16 -29.71 7.70
CA ALA A 277 -16.19 -30.36 9.00
C ALA A 277 -16.37 -31.85 8.74
N GLY A 278 -15.26 -32.58 8.68
CA GLY A 278 -15.22 -34.03 8.63
C GLY A 278 -13.99 -34.50 9.38
N LEU A 279 -14.19 -34.88 10.65
CA LEU A 279 -13.19 -35.53 11.49
C LEU A 279 -12.69 -36.82 10.83
N PRO A 280 -11.44 -37.26 11.10
CA PRO A 280 -10.99 -38.58 10.68
C PRO A 280 -11.70 -39.65 11.51
N GLU A 281 -12.42 -40.57 10.85
CA GLU A 281 -12.80 -41.83 11.48
C GLU A 281 -11.62 -42.81 11.45
N ASP A 282 -11.34 -43.31 12.63
CA ASP A 282 -10.31 -44.25 13.01
C ASP A 282 -10.69 -45.67 12.57
N VAL A 283 -9.70 -46.39 12.02
CA VAL A 283 -9.43 -47.83 12.09
C VAL A 283 -10.60 -48.81 11.90
N GLY A 284 -10.52 -49.60 10.82
CA GLY A 284 -11.28 -50.83 10.66
C GLY A 284 -10.74 -51.75 9.57
N GLU A 285 -10.05 -52.80 10.00
CA GLU A 285 -9.97 -54.14 9.38
C GLU A 285 -9.35 -54.31 7.98
N VAL A 286 -8.15 -54.90 7.99
CA VAL A 286 -7.56 -55.63 6.86
C VAL A 286 -8.13 -57.05 6.91
N PRO A 287 -8.76 -57.59 5.85
CA PRO A 287 -9.02 -59.01 5.78
C PRO A 287 -7.77 -59.75 5.28
N GLU A 288 -7.38 -60.77 6.04
CA GLU A 288 -6.52 -61.85 5.58
C GLU A 288 -7.22 -62.62 4.44
N GLU A 289 -6.59 -62.71 3.29
CA GLU A 289 -6.86 -63.79 2.33
C GLU A 289 -5.61 -64.64 2.14
N SER A 290 -5.63 -65.78 2.83
CA SER A 290 -4.81 -66.96 2.58
C SER A 290 -5.50 -67.86 1.53
N GLY A 291 -4.73 -68.34 0.55
CA GLY A 291 -5.15 -69.32 -0.46
C GLY A 291 -4.40 -69.07 -1.78
N ASP A 292 -3.15 -69.48 -1.97
CA ASP A 292 -2.55 -70.83 -2.01
C ASP A 292 -2.82 -71.62 -3.32
N PHE A 293 -1.71 -71.89 -4.02
CA PHE A 293 -1.40 -72.89 -5.07
C PHE A 293 -2.15 -72.99 -6.42
N ALA A 294 -1.39 -72.81 -7.51
CA ALA A 294 -0.94 -73.88 -8.46
C ALA A 294 -0.54 -73.22 -9.81
N GLY A 295 0.74 -73.18 -10.18
CA GLY A 295 1.46 -74.21 -10.96
C GLY A 295 2.17 -73.45 -12.11
N GLU A 296 3.33 -73.80 -12.66
CA GLU A 296 4.10 -75.04 -12.71
C GLU A 296 5.47 -74.64 -13.30
N ASP A 297 6.57 -75.05 -12.67
CA ASP A 297 7.88 -75.12 -13.32
C ASP A 297 8.07 -76.59 -13.75
N ALA A 298 8.61 -76.79 -14.95
CA ALA A 298 9.01 -78.08 -15.49
C ALA A 298 10.11 -78.78 -14.63
N PRO A 299 10.52 -80.01 -14.99
CA PRO A 299 9.76 -81.19 -15.40
C PRO A 299 9.74 -82.30 -14.33
#